data_AF-A0A3Q2D8Y9-F1
#
_entry.id   AF-A0A3Q2D8Y9-F1
#
_cell.length_a   1.000
_cell.length_b   1.000
_cell.length_c   1.000
_cell.angle_alpha   90.00
_cell.angle_beta   90.00
_cell.angle_gamma   90.00
#
_symmetry.space_group_name_H-M   'P 1'
#
loop_
_entity.id
_entity.type
_entity.pdbx_description
1 polymer ?
#
loop_
_entity_poly.entity_id
_entity_poly.type
_entity_poly.pdbx_seq_one_letter_code
_entity_poly.pdbx_strand_id
1 'polypeptide(L)'
;MGLLRSTMPPKIQLLAVLAFGVAMLLIENQIQRLDESRAKLGKISSDMRETIESAVTSEPMFPSATRLTSKYLNSSFLLTHKSSHVRFVRNVTSWRERKPGFYHGHVAYLDFSKYGVKGKPLYINVVRDPIERLVSYYYFLRFGDDYRPGLRRRKQGDKKSFDECVSSGGSDCAPEKLWLQIPFFCCSFSSDSHQDEGLECERKSKRCQIPGLLVLYRGKVIPSHLRKTTEKKPPTKETITKLQQSAIWKMENEFYEFALEQFQFVRAHAVREKDGELYVLAQSFFYEKIYPKAN
;
A
#
# COMPACT_ATOMS: atom_id res chain seq x y z
N MET A 1 13.89 -42.90 -39.39
CA MET A 1 14.21 -41.54 -38.93
C MET A 1 15.27 -41.63 -37.85
N GLY A 2 16.55 -41.51 -38.22
CA GLY A 2 17.67 -41.61 -37.28
C GLY A 2 18.00 -40.25 -36.69
N LEU A 3 17.86 -40.12 -35.37
CA LEU A 3 18.36 -38.96 -34.61
C LEU A 3 19.89 -38.98 -34.65
N LEU A 4 20.51 -37.99 -35.32
CA LEU A 4 21.93 -37.69 -35.17
C LEU A 4 22.21 -37.26 -33.73
N ARG A 5 22.70 -38.18 -32.89
CA ARG A 5 23.40 -37.83 -31.66
C ARG A 5 24.78 -37.30 -32.04
N SER A 6 24.89 -35.98 -32.17
CA SER A 6 26.17 -35.29 -32.13
C SER A 6 26.77 -35.46 -30.74
N THR A 7 27.67 -36.43 -30.58
CA THR A 7 28.49 -36.55 -29.37
C THR A 7 29.43 -35.35 -29.32
N MET A 8 29.20 -34.45 -28.35
CA MET A 8 30.08 -33.31 -28.16
C MET A 8 31.50 -33.80 -27.87
N PRO A 9 32.54 -33.21 -28.50
CA PRO A 9 33.94 -33.54 -28.23
C PRO A 9 34.26 -33.46 -26.73
N PRO A 10 35.08 -34.38 -26.19
CA PRO A 10 35.38 -34.46 -24.74
C PRO A 10 35.91 -33.13 -24.16
N LYS A 11 36.66 -32.37 -24.97
CA LYS A 11 37.21 -31.06 -24.58
C LYS A 11 36.12 -30.00 -24.37
N ILE A 12 35.03 -30.05 -25.12
CA ILE A 12 33.91 -29.11 -25.02
C ILE A 12 33.03 -29.46 -23.82
N GLN A 13 32.85 -30.75 -23.53
CA GLN A 13 32.16 -31.20 -22.31
C GLN A 13 32.88 -30.76 -21.05
N LEU A 14 34.22 -30.87 -21.01
CA LEU A 14 35.02 -30.43 -19.87
C LEU A 14 34.94 -28.90 -19.66
N LEU A 15 34.97 -28.12 -20.73
CA LEU A 15 34.78 -26.66 -20.70
C LEU A 15 33.40 -26.26 -20.18
N ALA A 16 32.35 -26.96 -20.59
CA ALA A 16 30.98 -26.69 -20.11
C ALA A 16 30.82 -26.99 -18.62
N VAL A 17 31.43 -28.07 -18.12
CA VAL A 17 31.40 -28.41 -16.68
C VAL A 17 32.18 -27.38 -15.85
N LEU A 18 33.34 -26.92 -16.33
CA LEU A 18 34.12 -25.88 -15.66
C LEU A 18 33.37 -24.54 -15.64
N ALA A 19 32.76 -24.14 -16.76
CA ALA A 19 31.96 -22.91 -16.83
C ALA A 19 30.74 -22.97 -15.90
N PHE A 20 30.06 -24.11 -15.81
CA PHE A 20 28.95 -24.31 -14.88
C PHE A 20 29.42 -24.25 -13.41
N GLY A 21 30.57 -24.85 -13.09
CA GLY A 21 31.16 -24.79 -11.75
C GLY A 21 31.52 -23.36 -11.32
N VAL A 22 32.11 -22.56 -12.21
CA VAL A 22 32.40 -21.14 -11.94
C VAL A 22 31.11 -20.32 -11.78
N ALA A 23 30.09 -20.58 -12.59
CA ALA A 23 28.79 -19.91 -12.47
C ALA A 23 28.10 -20.23 -11.13
N MET A 24 28.14 -21.48 -10.67
CA MET A 24 27.60 -21.88 -9.36
C MET A 24 28.34 -21.17 -8.22
N LEU A 25 29.67 -21.12 -8.25
CA LEU A 25 30.49 -20.40 -7.27
C LEU A 25 30.16 -18.90 -7.20
N LEU A 26 29.96 -18.27 -8.36
CA LEU A 26 29.55 -16.87 -8.41
C LEU A 26 28.14 -16.68 -7.84
N ILE A 27 27.20 -17.59 -8.12
CA ILE A 27 25.84 -17.53 -7.58
C ILE A 27 25.85 -17.72 -6.06
N GLU A 28 26.60 -18.68 -5.53
CA GLU A 28 26.73 -18.91 -4.08
C GLU A 28 27.31 -17.69 -3.36
N ASN A 29 28.36 -17.07 -3.92
CA ASN A 29 28.94 -15.83 -3.38
C ASN A 29 27.93 -14.66 -3.42
N GLN A 30 27.10 -14.57 -4.46
CA GLN A 30 26.03 -13.56 -4.53
C GLN A 30 24.92 -13.83 -3.50
N ILE A 31 24.54 -15.09 -3.26
CA ILE A 31 23.56 -15.48 -2.24
C ILE A 31 24.08 -15.13 -0.85
N GLN A 32 25.33 -15.45 -0.55
CA GLN A 32 25.95 -15.19 0.75
C GLN A 32 25.99 -13.69 1.07
N ARG A 33 26.40 -12.85 0.10
CA ARG A 33 26.34 -11.37 0.25
C ARG A 33 24.92 -10.86 0.50
N LEU A 34 23.93 -11.49 -0.12
CA LEU A 34 22.53 -11.10 0.00
C LEU A 34 21.96 -11.49 1.38
N ASP A 35 22.37 -12.62 1.94
CA ASP A 35 21.98 -13.04 3.29
C ASP A 35 22.69 -12.24 4.39
N GLU A 36 23.96 -11.87 4.21
CA GLU A 36 24.65 -10.92 5.11
C GLU A 36 23.97 -9.54 5.12
N SER A 37 23.56 -9.07 3.95
CA SER A 37 22.82 -7.81 3.82
C SER A 37 21.45 -7.89 4.51
N ARG A 38 20.76 -9.04 4.43
CA ARG A 38 19.50 -9.29 5.16
C ARG A 38 19.69 -9.32 6.67
N ALA A 39 20.77 -9.95 7.17
CA ALA A 39 21.06 -10.00 8.59
C ALA A 39 21.33 -8.59 9.16
N LYS A 40 22.09 -7.76 8.45
CA LYS A 40 22.33 -6.35 8.82
C LYS A 40 21.02 -5.54 8.86
N LEU A 41 20.17 -5.69 7.84
CA LEU A 41 18.86 -5.03 7.80
C LEU A 41 17.91 -5.51 8.92
N GLY A 42 17.96 -6.81 9.27
CA GLY A 42 17.19 -7.36 10.38
C GLY A 42 17.58 -6.76 11.73
N LYS A 43 18.89 -6.53 11.93
CA LYS A 43 19.40 -5.87 13.14
C LYS A 43 18.98 -4.40 13.21
N ILE A 44 19.12 -3.65 12.11
CA ILE A 44 18.64 -2.26 12.01
C ILE A 44 17.14 -2.15 12.32
N SER A 45 16.33 -3.10 11.83
CA SER A 45 14.88 -3.11 12.13
C SER A 45 14.57 -3.38 13.61
N SER A 46 15.40 -4.17 14.30
CA SER A 46 15.26 -4.42 15.73
C SER A 46 15.64 -3.18 16.53
N ASP A 47 16.77 -2.57 16.19
CA ASP A 47 17.30 -1.37 16.85
C ASP A 47 16.36 -0.18 16.65
N MET A 48 15.77 -0.03 15.45
CA MET A 48 14.78 1.00 15.15
C MET A 48 13.46 0.78 15.92
N ARG A 49 13.05 -0.47 16.15
CA ARG A 49 11.89 -0.79 16.98
C ARG A 49 12.14 -0.42 18.44
N GLU A 50 13.31 -0.74 18.96
CA GLU A 50 13.73 -0.42 20.33
C GLU A 50 13.85 1.10 20.52
N THR A 51 14.37 1.80 19.51
CA THR A 51 14.44 3.28 19.50
C THR A 51 13.06 3.93 19.44
N ILE A 52 12.11 3.36 18.69
CA ILE A 52 10.72 3.85 18.68
C ILE A 52 10.05 3.59 20.04
N GLU A 53 10.25 2.41 20.64
CA GLU A 53 9.74 2.10 21.98
C GLU A 53 10.37 3.01 23.06
N SER A 54 11.64 3.42 22.91
CA SER A 54 12.30 4.38 23.81
C SER A 54 11.89 5.85 23.56
N ALA A 55 11.60 6.23 22.31
CA ALA A 55 11.12 7.56 21.96
C ALA A 55 9.67 7.78 22.43
N VAL A 56 8.83 6.74 22.37
CA VAL A 56 7.46 6.76 22.89
C VAL A 56 7.42 6.89 24.42
N THR A 57 8.47 6.49 25.12
CA THR A 57 8.54 6.55 26.60
C THR A 57 9.18 7.83 27.15
N SER A 58 9.81 8.66 26.32
CA SER A 58 10.59 9.83 26.77
C SER A 58 9.92 11.20 26.56
N GLU A 59 8.77 11.30 25.87
CA GLU A 59 7.99 12.55 25.82
C GLU A 59 6.96 12.64 26.97
N PRO A 60 7.03 13.64 27.85
CA PRO A 60 6.04 13.87 28.89
C PRO A 60 4.82 14.61 28.31
N MET A 61 4.17 14.06 27.27
CA MET A 61 2.83 14.50 26.85
C MET A 61 2.04 13.44 26.07
N PHE A 62 2.31 12.16 26.28
CA PHE A 62 1.36 11.10 25.94
C PHE A 62 1.03 10.33 27.22
N PRO A 63 -0.21 10.44 27.76
CA PRO A 63 -0.57 9.68 28.93
C PRO A 63 -0.43 8.20 28.59
N SER A 64 0.37 7.49 29.41
CA SER A 64 0.50 6.03 29.55
C SER A 64 -0.37 5.26 28.56
N ALA A 65 0.27 4.61 27.57
CA ALA A 65 -0.30 3.79 26.51
C ALA A 65 -1.71 3.29 26.82
N THR A 66 -2.69 4.16 26.57
CA THR A 66 -4.09 3.85 26.85
C THR A 66 -4.46 2.86 25.78
N ARG A 67 -4.87 1.64 26.17
CA ARG A 67 -5.16 0.52 25.26
C ARG A 67 -5.95 1.02 24.03
N LEU A 68 -5.26 1.16 22.90
CA LEU A 68 -5.84 1.64 21.65
C LEU A 68 -6.99 0.72 21.27
N THR A 69 -8.21 1.25 21.15
CA THR A 69 -9.32 0.40 20.74
C THR A 69 -9.35 0.29 19.22
N SER A 70 -9.23 -0.92 18.68
CA SER A 70 -9.29 -1.17 17.23
C SER A 70 -10.69 -1.64 16.82
N LYS A 71 -11.24 -1.05 15.75
CA LYS A 71 -12.53 -1.46 15.19
C LYS A 71 -12.47 -1.56 13.67
N TYR A 72 -12.77 -2.75 13.15
CA TYR A 72 -12.92 -2.98 11.70
C TYR A 72 -14.28 -2.49 11.19
N LEU A 73 -14.27 -1.84 10.01
CA LEU A 73 -15.45 -1.34 9.32
C LEU A 73 -15.64 -2.11 7.99
N ASN A 74 -16.80 -2.75 7.82
CA ASN A 74 -17.14 -3.43 6.57
C ASN A 74 -18.03 -2.56 5.67
N SER A 75 -17.71 -2.54 4.38
CA SER A 75 -18.27 -1.63 3.37
C SER A 75 -19.74 -1.90 3.04
N SER A 76 -20.18 -3.15 3.06
CA SER A 76 -21.41 -3.58 2.37
C SER A 76 -22.72 -2.98 2.89
N PHE A 77 -22.71 -2.25 4.02
CA PHE A 77 -23.92 -1.70 4.63
C PHE A 77 -23.76 -0.30 5.26
N LEU A 78 -22.52 0.14 5.56
CA LEU A 78 -22.33 1.24 6.52
C LEU A 78 -22.38 2.66 5.92
N LEU A 79 -22.30 2.85 4.61
CA LEU A 79 -22.08 4.18 4.03
C LEU A 79 -22.80 4.46 2.71
N THR A 80 -23.83 3.70 2.37
CA THR A 80 -24.64 3.97 1.16
C THR A 80 -25.73 5.02 1.38
N HIS A 81 -26.16 5.25 2.63
CA HIS A 81 -27.25 6.17 2.96
C HIS A 81 -26.80 7.28 3.93
N LYS A 82 -27.30 8.51 3.72
CA LYS A 82 -26.96 9.69 4.53
C LYS A 82 -27.20 9.48 6.03
N SER A 83 -28.25 8.76 6.42
CA SER A 83 -28.52 8.45 7.82
C SER A 83 -27.43 7.56 8.47
N SER A 84 -26.85 6.65 7.70
CA SER A 84 -25.74 5.80 8.15
C SER A 84 -24.47 6.62 8.35
N HIS A 85 -24.21 7.64 7.51
CA HIS A 85 -23.09 8.56 7.69
C HIS A 85 -23.23 9.37 8.98
N VAL A 86 -24.40 9.95 9.24
CA VAL A 86 -24.67 10.71 10.47
C VAL A 86 -24.44 9.83 11.70
N ARG A 87 -24.96 8.60 11.69
CA ARG A 87 -24.76 7.65 12.80
C ARG A 87 -23.28 7.28 12.97
N PHE A 88 -22.56 7.03 11.88
CA PHE A 88 -21.14 6.70 11.91
C PHE A 88 -20.31 7.86 12.48
N VAL A 89 -20.53 9.08 11.98
CA VAL A 89 -19.86 10.29 12.45
C VAL A 89 -20.13 10.52 13.94
N ARG A 90 -21.39 10.40 14.37
CA ARG A 90 -21.73 10.48 15.80
C ARG A 90 -20.99 9.42 16.61
N ASN A 91 -20.99 8.16 16.19
CA ASN A 91 -20.29 7.09 16.89
C ASN A 91 -18.78 7.35 17.03
N VAL A 92 -18.11 7.76 15.95
CA VAL A 92 -16.65 8.04 16.01
C VAL A 92 -16.34 9.26 16.90
N THR A 93 -17.20 10.28 16.86
CA THR A 93 -16.93 11.53 17.59
C THR A 93 -17.37 11.53 19.04
N SER A 94 -18.46 10.84 19.40
CA SER A 94 -19.02 10.86 20.76
C SER A 94 -18.70 9.65 21.62
N TRP A 95 -18.16 8.56 21.06
CA TRP A 95 -17.87 7.34 21.82
C TRP A 95 -16.57 7.49 22.63
N ARG A 96 -16.69 8.00 23.86
CA ARG A 96 -15.54 8.33 24.73
C ARG A 96 -14.74 7.10 25.14
N GLU A 97 -15.42 5.99 25.44
CA GLU A 97 -14.79 4.73 25.90
C GLU A 97 -13.95 4.04 24.81
N ARG A 98 -14.05 4.51 23.55
CA ARG A 98 -13.23 4.03 22.43
C ARG A 98 -12.09 4.97 22.06
N LYS A 99 -11.88 6.06 22.81
CA LYS A 99 -10.80 7.01 22.54
C LYS A 99 -9.61 6.78 23.49
N PRO A 100 -8.37 6.73 22.98
CA PRO A 100 -7.98 6.80 21.57
C PRO A 100 -8.39 5.53 20.78
N GLY A 101 -8.88 5.73 19.55
CA GLY A 101 -9.47 4.66 18.74
C GLY A 101 -8.90 4.63 17.32
N PHE A 102 -8.64 3.42 16.83
CA PHE A 102 -8.18 3.18 15.47
C PHE A 102 -9.25 2.43 14.68
N TYR A 103 -9.90 3.17 13.78
CA TYR A 103 -10.96 2.66 12.92
C TYR A 103 -10.37 2.35 11.55
N HIS A 104 -10.51 1.11 11.07
CA HIS A 104 -9.92 0.69 9.80
C HIS A 104 -10.91 -0.15 9.00
N GLY A 105 -10.88 -0.08 7.67
CA GLY A 105 -11.82 -0.84 6.85
C GLY A 105 -11.90 -0.37 5.40
N HIS A 106 -12.70 -1.08 4.60
CA HIS A 106 -12.93 -0.75 3.20
C HIS A 106 -14.02 0.32 3.07
N VAL A 107 -13.69 1.53 3.51
CA VAL A 107 -14.59 2.66 3.60
C VAL A 107 -13.98 3.82 2.82
N ALA A 108 -14.75 4.40 1.89
CA ALA A 108 -14.35 5.61 1.20
C ALA A 108 -14.28 6.80 2.17
N TYR A 109 -13.51 7.81 1.80
CA TYR A 109 -13.36 9.03 2.58
C TYR A 109 -14.72 9.65 2.91
N LEU A 110 -14.86 10.09 4.17
CA LEU A 110 -16.05 10.78 4.67
C LEU A 110 -15.61 12.10 5.29
N ASP A 111 -16.14 13.21 4.78
CA ASP A 111 -15.83 14.52 5.34
C ASP A 111 -16.68 14.79 6.60
N PHE A 112 -16.07 14.61 7.77
CA PHE A 112 -16.70 14.87 9.07
C PHE A 112 -17.12 16.35 9.22
N SER A 113 -16.48 17.28 8.50
CA SER A 113 -16.79 18.71 8.56
C SER A 113 -18.23 19.01 8.12
N LYS A 114 -18.78 18.21 7.21
CA LYS A 114 -20.15 18.34 6.70
C LYS A 114 -21.23 18.02 7.73
N TYR A 115 -20.86 17.48 8.89
CA TYR A 115 -21.77 16.97 9.91
C TYR A 115 -21.76 17.79 11.21
N GLY A 116 -21.11 18.96 11.23
CA GLY A 116 -21.14 19.88 12.38
C GLY A 116 -20.48 19.34 13.65
N VAL A 117 -19.56 18.39 13.53
CA VAL A 117 -18.84 17.82 14.68
C VAL A 117 -17.63 18.68 15.08
N LYS A 118 -17.40 18.79 16.40
CA LYS A 118 -16.31 19.60 16.95
C LYS A 118 -14.91 19.01 16.73
N GLY A 119 -14.80 17.68 16.71
CA GLY A 119 -13.53 16.97 16.55
C GLY A 119 -13.51 16.15 15.26
N LYS A 120 -12.50 16.38 14.42
CA LYS A 120 -12.27 15.60 13.20
C LYS A 120 -11.28 14.46 13.50
N PRO A 121 -11.50 13.24 12.99
CA PRO A 121 -10.51 12.17 13.13
C PRO A 121 -9.29 12.46 12.25
N LEU A 122 -8.15 11.88 12.63
CA LEU A 122 -6.96 11.82 11.77
C LEU A 122 -7.15 10.70 10.75
N TYR A 123 -7.04 11.05 9.46
CA TYR A 123 -7.02 10.08 8.37
C TYR A 123 -5.58 9.67 8.05
N ILE A 124 -5.38 8.37 7.84
CA ILE A 124 -4.13 7.80 7.33
C ILE A 124 -4.52 6.73 6.32
N ASN A 125 -3.81 6.67 5.19
CA ASN A 125 -4.04 5.65 4.19
C ASN A 125 -2.74 5.29 3.45
N VAL A 126 -2.75 4.14 2.78
CA VAL A 126 -1.63 3.60 2.02
C VAL A 126 -2.09 3.29 0.61
N VAL A 127 -1.42 3.89 -0.37
CA VAL A 127 -1.68 3.67 -1.80
C VAL A 127 -0.60 2.79 -2.43
N ARG A 128 -0.95 2.16 -3.55
CA ARG A 128 -0.06 1.26 -4.32
C ARG A 128 -0.17 1.58 -5.80
N ASP A 129 0.88 1.23 -6.56
CA ASP A 129 0.83 1.21 -8.02
C ASP A 129 -0.47 0.54 -8.53
N PRO A 130 -1.25 1.21 -9.41
CA PRO A 130 -2.56 0.73 -9.83
C PRO A 130 -2.55 -0.66 -10.49
N ILE A 131 -1.54 -0.94 -11.33
CA ILE A 131 -1.43 -2.21 -12.06
C ILE A 131 -1.03 -3.31 -11.09
N GLU A 132 0.00 -3.10 -10.27
CA GLU A 132 0.41 -4.08 -9.26
C GLU A 132 -0.71 -4.40 -8.28
N ARG A 133 -1.49 -3.39 -7.87
CA ARG A 133 -2.66 -3.57 -7.01
C ARG A 133 -3.69 -4.48 -7.69
N LEU A 134 -4.01 -4.23 -8.95
CA LEU A 134 -4.96 -5.04 -9.73
C LEU A 134 -4.45 -6.47 -9.92
N VAL A 135 -3.19 -6.65 -10.31
CA VAL A 135 -2.56 -7.97 -10.47
C VAL A 135 -2.58 -8.75 -9.15
N SER A 136 -2.23 -8.10 -8.03
CA SER A 136 -2.29 -8.72 -6.71
C SER A 136 -3.71 -9.17 -6.35
N TYR A 137 -4.72 -8.35 -6.66
CA TYR A 137 -6.13 -8.68 -6.42
C TYR A 137 -6.63 -9.82 -7.33
N TYR A 138 -6.25 -9.81 -8.60
CA TYR A 138 -6.61 -10.84 -9.59
C TYR A 138 -6.18 -12.24 -9.12
N TYR A 139 -4.93 -12.36 -8.68
CA TYR A 139 -4.39 -13.62 -8.19
C TYR A 139 -4.88 -13.99 -6.79
N PHE A 140 -5.11 -13.01 -5.92
CA PHE A 140 -5.74 -13.24 -4.62
C PHE A 140 -7.11 -13.93 -4.74
N LEU A 141 -7.94 -13.55 -5.73
CA LEU A 141 -9.24 -14.20 -5.96
C LEU A 141 -9.15 -15.66 -6.43
N ARG A 142 -7.99 -16.07 -6.98
CA ARG A 142 -7.75 -17.41 -7.55
C ARG A 142 -7.01 -18.33 -6.57
N PHE A 143 -6.01 -17.79 -5.88
CA PHE A 143 -5.08 -18.56 -5.06
C PHE A 143 -5.14 -18.25 -3.57
N GLY A 144 -5.88 -17.20 -3.17
CA GLY A 144 -6.01 -16.81 -1.78
C GLY A 144 -4.77 -16.13 -1.22
N ASP A 145 -4.61 -16.27 0.09
CA ASP A 145 -3.52 -15.66 0.86
C ASP A 145 -2.97 -16.62 1.92
N ASP A 146 -1.76 -16.34 2.39
CA ASP A 146 -1.06 -17.11 3.42
C ASP A 146 -1.57 -16.86 4.86
N TYR A 147 -2.41 -15.84 5.07
CA TYR A 147 -2.93 -15.46 6.38
C TYR A 147 -4.16 -16.27 6.77
N ARG A 148 -5.03 -16.58 5.80
CA ARG A 148 -6.24 -17.39 5.95
C ARG A 148 -6.36 -18.39 4.79
N PRO A 149 -5.47 -19.40 4.73
CA PRO A 149 -5.36 -20.32 3.60
C PRO A 149 -6.60 -21.23 3.43
N GLY A 150 -7.30 -21.55 4.52
CA GLY A 150 -8.50 -22.40 4.48
C GLY A 150 -9.74 -21.76 3.84
N LEU A 151 -9.70 -20.46 3.52
CA LEU A 151 -10.82 -19.78 2.88
C LEU A 151 -10.81 -19.94 1.38
N ARG A 152 -11.83 -20.63 0.87
CA ARG A 152 -12.10 -20.70 -0.57
C ARG A 152 -12.48 -19.33 -1.12
N ARG A 153 -11.76 -18.90 -2.15
CA ARG A 153 -11.99 -17.60 -2.81
C ARG A 153 -12.97 -17.74 -3.95
N ARG A 154 -13.62 -16.63 -4.32
CA ARG A 154 -14.71 -16.59 -5.31
C ARG A 154 -14.34 -17.18 -6.66
N LYS A 155 -13.08 -17.06 -7.08
CA LYS A 155 -12.57 -17.53 -8.38
C LYS A 155 -11.54 -18.65 -8.22
N GLN A 156 -11.56 -19.36 -7.09
CA GLN A 156 -10.61 -20.44 -6.85
C GLN A 156 -10.80 -21.57 -7.86
N GLY A 157 -9.68 -22.04 -8.44
CA GLY A 157 -9.67 -23.06 -9.50
C GLY A 157 -9.52 -22.49 -10.91
N ASP A 158 -9.72 -21.18 -11.10
CA ASP A 158 -9.35 -20.52 -12.35
C ASP A 158 -7.82 -20.34 -12.43
N LYS A 159 -7.21 -21.05 -13.39
CA LYS A 159 -5.75 -21.07 -13.61
C LYS A 159 -5.28 -20.05 -14.64
N LYS A 160 -6.19 -19.28 -15.25
CA LYS A 160 -5.88 -18.31 -16.31
C LYS A 160 -4.93 -17.24 -15.78
N SER A 161 -3.84 -17.00 -16.51
CA SER A 161 -2.88 -15.95 -16.14
C SER A 161 -3.47 -14.55 -16.34
N PHE A 162 -2.87 -13.55 -15.70
CA PHE A 162 -3.31 -12.16 -15.86
C PHE A 162 -3.11 -11.70 -17.32
N ASP A 163 -1.98 -12.06 -17.93
CA ASP A 163 -1.69 -11.78 -19.34
C ASP A 163 -2.73 -12.43 -20.28
N GLU A 164 -3.05 -13.71 -20.08
CA GLU A 164 -4.12 -14.38 -20.84
C GLU A 164 -5.47 -13.67 -20.67
N CYS A 165 -5.79 -13.22 -19.46
CA CYS A 165 -6.99 -12.45 -19.19
C CYS A 165 -7.00 -11.16 -20.03
N VAL A 166 -5.93 -10.38 -20.03
CA VAL A 166 -5.84 -9.10 -20.74
C VAL A 166 -5.87 -9.30 -22.26
N SER A 167 -5.21 -10.34 -22.78
CA SER A 167 -5.19 -10.67 -24.21
C SER A 167 -6.57 -11.08 -24.71
N SER A 168 -7.36 -11.79 -23.89
CA SER A 168 -8.71 -12.23 -24.24
C SER A 168 -9.83 -11.26 -23.83
N GLY A 169 -9.51 -10.08 -23.31
CA GLY A 169 -10.51 -9.07 -22.90
C GLY A 169 -11.36 -9.49 -21.69
N GLY A 170 -10.79 -10.22 -20.74
CA GLY A 170 -11.51 -10.71 -19.56
C GLY A 170 -11.94 -9.58 -18.60
N SER A 171 -13.12 -9.74 -17.98
CA SER A 171 -13.71 -8.71 -17.10
C SER A 171 -12.94 -8.46 -15.80
N ASP A 172 -12.18 -9.45 -15.31
CA ASP A 172 -11.44 -9.35 -14.03
C ASP A 172 -10.14 -8.53 -14.17
N CYS A 173 -9.68 -8.29 -15.39
CA CYS A 173 -8.43 -7.59 -15.73
C CYS A 173 -8.68 -6.39 -16.66
N ALA A 174 -9.94 -6.04 -16.89
CA ALA A 174 -10.33 -4.92 -17.73
C ALA A 174 -9.90 -3.57 -17.09
N PRO A 175 -9.62 -2.53 -17.90
CA PRO A 175 -9.14 -1.24 -17.39
C PRO A 175 -10.01 -0.61 -16.31
N GLU A 176 -11.33 -0.86 -16.33
CA GLU A 176 -12.29 -0.37 -15.34
C GLU A 176 -11.99 -0.89 -13.93
N LYS A 177 -11.25 -2.00 -13.79
CA LYS A 177 -10.83 -2.55 -12.50
C LYS A 177 -9.64 -1.81 -11.87
N LEU A 178 -8.99 -0.92 -12.64
CA LEU A 178 -7.96 -0.01 -12.10
C LEU A 178 -8.60 1.10 -11.25
N TRP A 179 -9.81 1.55 -11.60
CA TRP A 179 -10.55 2.59 -10.88
C TRP A 179 -10.98 2.13 -9.48
N LEU A 180 -10.20 2.48 -8.47
CA LEU A 180 -10.45 2.11 -7.09
C LEU A 180 -9.89 3.13 -6.10
N GLN A 181 -8.64 3.55 -6.26
CA GLN A 181 -8.01 4.41 -5.25
C GLN A 181 -8.61 5.80 -5.28
N ILE A 182 -8.82 6.37 -6.48
CA ILE A 182 -9.43 7.69 -6.62
C ILE A 182 -10.80 7.76 -5.91
N PRO A 183 -11.77 6.87 -6.17
CA PRO A 183 -13.04 6.86 -5.43
C PRO A 183 -12.89 6.78 -3.90
N PHE A 184 -11.93 6.02 -3.40
CA PHE A 184 -11.71 5.88 -1.95
C PHE A 184 -11.23 7.17 -1.28
N PHE A 185 -10.58 8.09 -2.00
CA PHE A 185 -10.12 9.37 -1.46
C PHE A 185 -11.03 10.53 -1.82
N CYS A 186 -11.61 10.52 -3.01
CA CYS A 186 -12.32 11.64 -3.60
C CYS A 186 -13.83 11.60 -3.36
N CYS A 187 -14.41 10.41 -3.24
CA CYS A 187 -15.84 10.22 -3.40
C CYS A 187 -16.43 9.58 -2.14
N SER A 188 -16.94 10.45 -1.26
CA SER A 188 -17.95 10.03 -0.30
C SER A 188 -19.17 9.60 -1.11
N PHE A 189 -19.65 8.37 -0.94
CA PHE A 189 -20.95 7.91 -1.47
C PHE A 189 -22.04 8.91 -1.07
N SER A 190 -22.36 9.88 -1.94
CA SER A 190 -23.52 10.74 -1.78
C SER A 190 -24.65 10.06 -2.52
N SER A 191 -25.65 9.60 -1.79
CA SER A 191 -26.81 8.83 -2.26
C SER A 191 -27.73 9.56 -3.26
N ASP A 192 -27.28 10.62 -3.91
CA ASP A 192 -28.08 11.36 -4.88
C ASP A 192 -27.54 11.07 -6.28
N SER A 193 -28.28 10.21 -7.01
CA SER A 193 -28.20 9.86 -8.45
C SER A 193 -27.17 8.80 -8.90
N HIS A 194 -27.67 7.57 -8.98
CA HIS A 194 -27.09 6.42 -9.68
C HIS A 194 -27.08 6.63 -11.21
N GLN A 195 -26.26 7.54 -11.76
CA GLN A 195 -25.81 7.46 -13.15
C GLN A 195 -24.68 8.45 -13.50
N ASP A 196 -24.44 9.50 -12.72
CA ASP A 196 -23.45 10.54 -13.02
C ASP A 196 -22.19 10.52 -12.12
N GLU A 197 -22.04 9.54 -11.22
CA GLU A 197 -20.97 9.54 -10.21
C GLU A 197 -19.55 9.36 -10.78
N GLY A 198 -19.41 8.67 -11.92
CA GLY A 198 -18.12 8.56 -12.62
C GLY A 198 -17.61 9.93 -13.06
N LEU A 199 -18.49 10.73 -13.68
CA LEU A 199 -18.20 12.07 -14.20
C LEU A 199 -17.97 13.10 -13.09
N GLU A 200 -18.69 13.02 -11.97
CA GLU A 200 -18.49 13.92 -10.82
C GLU A 200 -17.16 13.64 -10.09
N CYS A 201 -16.81 12.36 -9.91
CA CYS A 201 -15.54 11.94 -9.32
C CYS A 201 -14.35 12.29 -10.24
N GLU A 202 -14.53 12.11 -11.56
CA GLU A 202 -13.57 12.50 -12.60
C GLU A 202 -13.38 14.03 -12.68
N ARG A 203 -14.47 14.82 -12.62
CA ARG A 203 -14.39 16.30 -12.54
C ARG A 203 -13.76 16.78 -11.24
N LYS A 204 -14.00 16.10 -10.11
CA LYS A 204 -13.42 16.41 -8.80
C LYS A 204 -11.99 15.92 -8.63
N SER A 205 -11.46 15.06 -9.51
CA SER A 205 -10.10 14.53 -9.42
C SER A 205 -9.04 15.62 -9.24
N LYS A 206 -9.17 16.73 -9.99
CA LYS A 206 -8.27 17.91 -9.88
C LYS A 206 -8.41 18.71 -8.57
N ARG A 207 -9.43 18.42 -7.76
CA ARG A 207 -9.75 19.08 -6.47
C ARG A 207 -9.88 18.08 -5.33
N CYS A 208 -9.40 16.84 -5.53
CA CYS A 208 -9.37 15.87 -4.45
C CYS A 208 -8.33 16.29 -3.42
N GLN A 209 -8.80 16.82 -2.31
CA GLN A 209 -7.95 17.05 -1.16
C GLN A 209 -7.61 15.67 -0.58
N ILE A 210 -6.35 15.24 -0.67
CA ILE A 210 -5.88 14.03 0.03
C ILE A 210 -6.01 14.34 1.52
N PRO A 211 -6.99 13.77 2.23
CA PRO A 211 -7.20 14.09 3.61
C PRO A 211 -6.27 13.22 4.46
N GLY A 212 -5.35 13.86 5.18
CA GLY A 212 -4.53 13.20 6.19
C GLY A 212 -3.14 12.77 5.72
N LEU A 213 -2.46 12.00 6.58
CA LEU A 213 -1.09 11.56 6.34
C LEU A 213 -1.11 10.38 5.36
N LEU A 214 -0.49 10.55 4.21
CA LEU A 214 -0.26 9.45 3.28
C LEU A 214 0.99 8.70 3.71
N VAL A 215 0.89 7.37 3.82
CA VAL A 215 2.06 6.50 4.00
C VAL A 215 2.22 5.68 2.73
N LEU A 216 3.36 5.76 2.07
CA LEU A 216 3.61 4.92 0.91
C LEU A 216 4.25 3.60 1.27
N TYR A 217 3.81 2.56 0.56
CA TYR A 217 4.52 1.30 0.50
C TYR A 217 5.45 1.29 -0.71
N ARG A 218 6.73 1.66 -0.53
CA ARG A 218 7.79 1.38 -1.50
C ARG A 218 8.78 0.38 -0.91
N GLY A 219 8.72 -0.85 -1.40
CA GLY A 219 9.78 -1.85 -1.21
C GLY A 219 9.81 -2.54 0.15
N LYS A 220 10.60 -3.63 0.18
CA LYS A 220 10.75 -4.67 1.21
C LYS A 220 11.33 -4.17 2.54
N VAL A 221 10.72 -3.16 3.14
CA VAL A 221 10.91 -2.86 4.57
C VAL A 221 9.82 -3.64 5.29
N ILE A 222 10.18 -4.42 6.30
CA ILE A 222 9.28 -5.37 6.96
C ILE A 222 8.41 -4.63 7.99
N PRO A 223 7.11 -4.34 7.73
CA PRO A 223 6.11 -4.87 8.63
C PRO A 223 6.01 -6.37 8.32
N SER A 224 5.81 -7.21 9.33
CA SER A 224 5.48 -8.62 9.16
C SER A 224 4.57 -8.79 7.92
N HIS A 225 5.07 -9.43 6.86
CA HIS A 225 4.39 -9.47 5.56
C HIS A 225 3.17 -10.38 5.66
N LEU A 226 2.13 -9.89 6.32
CA LEU A 226 0.88 -10.60 6.53
C LEU A 226 0.09 -10.55 5.22
N ARG A 227 -0.56 -11.68 4.90
CA ARG A 227 -1.50 -11.82 3.78
C ARG A 227 -0.83 -11.64 2.41
N LYS A 228 0.25 -12.39 2.17
CA LYS A 228 0.81 -12.52 0.82
C LYS A 228 -0.14 -13.35 -0.03
N THR A 229 -0.32 -12.93 -1.28
CA THR A 229 -0.96 -13.78 -2.29
C THR A 229 -0.06 -14.99 -2.54
N THR A 230 -0.61 -16.19 -2.36
CA THR A 230 0.13 -17.45 -2.40
C THR A 230 0.90 -17.64 -3.70
N GLU A 231 0.25 -17.35 -4.82
CA GLU A 231 0.85 -17.47 -6.15
C GLU A 231 0.57 -16.20 -6.95
N LYS A 232 1.61 -15.63 -7.55
CA LYS A 232 1.52 -14.43 -8.40
C LYS A 232 2.54 -14.53 -9.52
N LYS A 233 2.09 -14.32 -10.76
CA LYS A 233 2.99 -14.16 -11.91
C LYS A 233 3.09 -12.67 -12.26
N PRO A 234 4.30 -12.12 -12.47
CA PRO A 234 4.44 -10.74 -12.92
C PRO A 234 3.87 -10.61 -14.34
N PRO A 235 3.15 -9.51 -14.66
CA PRO A 235 2.63 -9.29 -16.00
C PRO A 235 3.76 -9.01 -17.00
N THR A 236 3.53 -9.34 -18.25
CA THR A 236 4.44 -9.03 -19.36
C THR A 236 4.47 -7.53 -19.65
N LYS A 237 5.56 -7.05 -20.26
CA LYS A 237 5.69 -5.65 -20.70
C LYS A 237 4.59 -5.26 -21.70
N GLU A 238 4.19 -6.19 -22.56
CA GLU A 238 3.11 -6.00 -23.53
C GLU A 238 1.77 -5.75 -22.83
N THR A 239 1.42 -6.60 -21.86
CA THR A 239 0.23 -6.44 -21.02
C THR A 239 0.22 -5.11 -20.28
N ILE A 240 1.36 -4.73 -19.66
CA ILE A 240 1.49 -3.44 -18.97
C ILE A 240 1.23 -2.29 -19.96
N THR A 241 1.92 -2.30 -21.10
CA THR A 241 1.79 -1.24 -22.13
C THR A 241 0.36 -1.12 -22.62
N LYS A 242 -0.34 -2.24 -22.83
CA LYS A 242 -1.75 -2.26 -23.22
C LYS A 242 -2.66 -1.61 -22.16
N LEU A 243 -2.44 -1.90 -20.88
CA LEU A 243 -3.21 -1.26 -19.79
C LEU A 243 -2.90 0.24 -19.67
N GLN A 244 -1.64 0.63 -19.89
CA GLN A 244 -1.18 2.01 -19.82
C GLN A 244 -1.80 2.92 -20.91
N GLN A 245 -2.32 2.34 -21.99
CA GLN A 245 -3.02 3.09 -23.02
C GLN A 245 -4.39 3.62 -22.55
N SER A 246 -4.99 3.00 -21.53
CA SER A 246 -6.32 3.38 -21.04
C SER A 246 -6.32 4.72 -20.28
N ALA A 247 -7.40 5.50 -20.45
CA ALA A 247 -7.58 6.76 -19.70
C ALA A 247 -7.68 6.54 -18.18
N ILE A 248 -8.32 5.44 -17.78
CA ILE A 248 -8.48 5.06 -16.36
C ILE A 248 -7.12 4.81 -15.71
N TRP A 249 -6.22 4.10 -16.38
CA TRP A 249 -4.85 3.93 -15.88
C TRP A 249 -4.15 5.27 -15.73
N LYS A 250 -4.22 6.15 -16.75
CA LYS A 250 -3.55 7.46 -16.69
C LYS A 250 -4.00 8.27 -15.48
N MET A 251 -5.30 8.32 -15.21
CA MET A 251 -5.84 9.02 -14.04
C MET A 251 -5.40 8.39 -12.71
N GLU A 252 -5.56 7.08 -12.56
CA GLU A 252 -5.14 6.37 -11.33
C GLU A 252 -3.63 6.45 -11.09
N ASN A 253 -2.84 6.44 -12.17
CA ASN A 253 -1.39 6.59 -12.10
C ASN A 253 -0.98 8.02 -11.74
N GLU A 254 -1.62 9.03 -12.33
CA GLU A 254 -1.41 10.44 -11.95
C GLU A 254 -1.72 10.65 -10.46
N PHE A 255 -2.82 10.08 -9.95
CA PHE A 255 -3.13 10.09 -8.52
C PHE A 255 -2.05 9.40 -7.68
N TYR A 256 -1.59 8.21 -8.10
CA TYR A 256 -0.53 7.48 -7.40
C TYR A 256 0.79 8.27 -7.35
N GLU A 257 1.22 8.84 -8.46
CA GLU A 257 2.44 9.64 -8.56
C GLU A 257 2.35 10.93 -7.72
N PHE A 258 1.20 11.62 -7.77
CA PHE A 258 0.95 12.78 -6.91
C PHE A 258 1.05 12.40 -5.43
N ALA A 259 0.35 11.34 -5.03
CA ALA A 259 0.39 10.82 -3.66
C ALA A 259 1.84 10.48 -3.26
N LEU A 260 2.59 9.85 -4.18
CA LEU A 260 3.97 9.48 -3.97
C LEU A 260 4.89 10.68 -3.77
N GLU A 261 4.79 11.68 -4.62
CA GLU A 261 5.53 12.93 -4.53
C GLU A 261 5.27 13.63 -3.18
N GLN A 262 4.00 13.71 -2.76
CA GLN A 262 3.64 14.31 -1.46
C GLN A 262 4.28 13.58 -0.28
N PHE A 263 4.29 12.24 -0.30
CA PHE A 263 4.96 11.48 0.76
C PHE A 263 6.48 11.67 0.74
N GLN A 264 7.11 11.68 -0.44
CA GLN A 264 8.54 11.93 -0.57
C GLN A 264 8.91 13.32 -0.07
N PHE A 265 8.08 14.33 -0.39
CA PHE A 265 8.20 15.69 0.11
C PHE A 265 8.16 15.72 1.64
N VAL A 266 7.12 15.14 2.26
CA VAL A 266 7.01 15.10 3.74
C VAL A 266 8.20 14.37 4.35
N ARG A 267 8.60 13.22 3.81
CA ARG A 267 9.76 12.46 4.28
C ARG A 267 11.04 13.31 4.22
N ALA A 268 11.31 13.97 3.09
CA ALA A 268 12.50 14.80 2.92
C ALA A 268 12.56 15.98 3.92
N HIS A 269 11.41 16.46 4.40
CA HIS A 269 11.32 17.54 5.38
C HIS A 269 11.16 17.06 6.84
N ALA A 270 11.04 15.75 7.07
CA ALA A 270 10.81 15.18 8.40
C ALA A 270 11.97 14.31 8.89
N VAL A 271 12.81 13.76 8.00
CA VAL A 271 13.93 12.88 8.38
C VAL A 271 15.24 13.29 7.71
N ARG A 272 16.37 12.96 8.34
CA ARG A 272 17.72 13.01 7.76
C ARG A 272 18.28 11.60 7.65
N GLU A 273 19.01 11.35 6.57
CA GLU A 273 19.75 10.11 6.38
C GLU A 273 21.18 10.30 6.88
N LYS A 274 21.64 9.40 7.76
CA LYS A 274 23.02 9.33 8.22
C LYS A 274 23.41 7.86 8.33
N ASP A 275 24.52 7.48 7.73
CA ASP A 275 25.04 6.10 7.73
C ASP A 275 24.05 5.03 7.21
N GLY A 276 23.13 5.43 6.33
CA GLY A 276 22.08 4.56 5.78
C GLY A 276 20.85 4.38 6.68
N GLU A 277 20.81 5.07 7.82
CA GLU A 277 19.66 5.11 8.74
C GLU A 277 18.93 6.45 8.67
N LEU A 278 17.61 6.41 8.88
CA LEU A 278 16.75 7.59 8.88
C LEU A 278 16.49 8.07 10.31
N TYR A 279 16.80 9.32 10.59
CA TYR A 279 16.59 9.98 11.88
C TYR A 279 15.56 11.09 11.74
N VAL A 280 14.58 11.15 12.65
CA VAL A 280 13.58 12.23 12.67
C VAL A 280 14.26 13.55 13.03
N LEU A 281 13.91 14.60 12.28
CA LEU A 281 14.42 15.94 12.52
C LEU A 281 13.91 16.46 13.87
N ALA A 282 14.83 17.04 14.66
CA ALA A 282 14.46 17.77 15.86
C ALA A 282 13.59 18.99 15.50
N GLN A 283 12.79 19.43 16.46
CA GLN A 283 11.96 20.63 16.33
C GLN A 283 12.81 21.83 15.91
N SER A 284 12.47 22.43 14.77
CA SER A 284 13.21 23.54 14.16
C SER A 284 12.57 24.91 14.38
N PHE A 285 11.56 24.99 15.25
CA PHE A 285 10.85 26.24 15.56
C PHE A 285 10.70 26.41 17.07
N PHE A 286 10.75 27.67 17.52
CA PHE A 286 10.46 28.07 18.89
C PHE A 286 9.68 29.38 18.88
N TYR A 287 8.95 29.66 19.95
CA TYR A 287 8.21 30.91 20.09
C TYR A 287 9.12 31.99 20.68
N GLU A 288 9.14 33.17 20.07
CA GLU A 288 9.80 34.36 20.60
C GLU A 288 8.81 35.52 20.71
N LYS A 289 9.18 36.56 21.45
CA LYS A 289 8.42 37.82 21.53
C LYS A 289 6.93 37.63 21.91
N ILE A 290 6.67 36.73 22.86
CA ILE A 290 5.33 36.58 23.45
C ILE A 290 5.06 37.79 24.37
N TYR A 291 3.95 38.49 24.14
CA TYR A 291 3.53 39.71 24.83
C TYR A 291 2.06 39.61 25.30
N PRO A 292 1.64 40.40 26.30
CA PRO A 292 2.40 41.46 26.97
C PRO A 292 3.31 40.90 28.07
N LYS A 293 4.53 41.42 28.15
CA LYS A 293 5.39 41.21 29.30
C LYS A 293 4.80 42.05 30.44
N ALA A 294 4.00 41.43 31.30
CA ALA A 294 3.51 42.05 32.52
C ALA A 294 4.63 42.01 33.58
N ASN A 295 4.90 43.16 34.20
CA ASN A 295 5.83 43.30 35.32
C ASN A 295 5.35 42.52 36.55
#